data_AF-A0A0M9G9F7-F1
#
_entry.id   AF-A0A0M9G9F7-F1
#
_cell.length_a   1.000
_cell.length_b   1.000
_cell.length_c   1.000
_cell.angle_alpha   90.00
_cell.angle_beta   90.00
_cell.angle_gamma   90.00
#
_symmetry.space_group_name_H-M   'P 1'
#
loop_
_entity.id
_entity.type
_entity.pdbx_description
1 polymer ?
#
loop_
_entity_poly.entity_id
_entity_poly.type
_entity_poly.pdbx_seq_one_letter_code
_entity_poly.pdbx_strand_id
1 'polypeptide(L)'
;MFLRSLVSWAYGYVKGVAKQYLYNETLGLAQEMLLADSISDAAELFIGAASKGGESFWMDFILVLSVLIIVLMMTTCVVRFSIWICIGIPLAARDLEQIRAGKKDYQIQAAREKEERKKRVENGEEEAFVPPEKDLQEVSELLAKMRQEQDKKPGEADKTKEQGKEVTFTPTSRRPAQNARATPASILRGFPEVDFMATSPGQKYFLVGCRSKRRTSLYPQSDATAFMERGKELQEKHFTDVNATVTTAVGLEQKAEIFAASFSADDARLVVGERFTDKFVCFTLSGRTNVSLVLLWSMKLPGHRLVSSVPRWAPLGTAGILSIVDAAAEVEAITRGPAETATAHKEKFKVGSALAWAVSDDRVAIGGAFLREPRLARVVQRPSSAGIALETYVVFPNPQKLRVTALAFVTPNAPEFNTRSYMIVFTENGVGTIYDLGSLASQNTPQAVCTFADTDFAEYRSNAPVRIITAVRGKAYHEVLRVALVRGSNVSVYEQRGKATDGVFQLIRITDIFDAQEGDMIRNAAFLQNGLGLATCGNADGRHVRMFTLPAEGKTA
;
A
#
# COMPACT_ATOMS: atom_id res chain seq x y z
N MET A 1 -49.31 28.30 -3.38
CA MET A 1 -49.51 29.61 -4.05
C MET A 1 -48.42 29.90 -5.09
N PHE A 2 -47.13 29.73 -4.75
CA PHE A 2 -46.00 29.90 -5.67
C PHE A 2 -46.04 29.04 -6.96
N LEU A 3 -46.42 27.76 -6.86
CA LEU A 3 -46.46 26.87 -8.03
C LEU A 3 -47.46 27.33 -9.11
N ARG A 4 -48.65 27.81 -8.72
CA ARG A 4 -49.67 28.31 -9.66
C ARG A 4 -49.24 29.61 -10.36
N SER A 5 -48.55 30.51 -9.63
CA SER A 5 -48.01 31.74 -10.20
C SER A 5 -46.87 31.47 -11.19
N LEU A 6 -46.03 30.48 -10.90
CA LEU A 6 -44.89 30.10 -11.73
C LEU A 6 -45.33 29.40 -13.02
N VAL A 7 -46.36 28.53 -12.92
CA VAL A 7 -46.99 27.89 -14.09
C VAL A 7 -47.68 28.93 -14.99
N SER A 8 -48.40 29.89 -14.41
CA SER A 8 -49.04 30.98 -15.17
C SER A 8 -48.01 31.87 -15.89
N TRP A 9 -46.92 32.22 -15.21
CA TRP A 9 -45.84 33.04 -15.79
C TRP A 9 -45.09 32.29 -16.89
N ALA A 10 -44.73 31.02 -16.67
CA ALA A 10 -44.09 30.17 -17.66
C ALA A 10 -44.99 29.96 -18.88
N TYR A 11 -46.29 29.75 -18.69
CA TYR A 11 -47.25 29.61 -19.77
C TYR A 11 -47.34 30.89 -20.64
N GLY A 12 -47.36 32.07 -20.03
CA GLY A 12 -47.34 33.34 -20.75
C GLY A 12 -46.07 33.54 -21.58
N TYR A 13 -44.91 33.17 -21.03
CA TYR A 13 -43.61 33.28 -21.68
C TYR A 13 -43.47 32.28 -22.85
N VAL A 14 -43.84 31.01 -22.63
CA VAL A 14 -43.82 29.96 -23.65
C VAL A 14 -44.76 30.31 -24.81
N LYS A 15 -45.95 30.85 -24.52
CA LYS A 15 -46.91 31.29 -25.55
C LYS A 15 -46.37 32.46 -26.38
N GLY A 16 -45.66 33.41 -25.76
CA GLY A 16 -45.02 34.54 -26.45
C GLY A 16 -43.88 34.10 -27.37
N VAL A 17 -42.99 33.24 -26.86
CA VAL A 17 -41.86 32.69 -27.62
C VAL A 17 -42.33 31.79 -28.77
N ALA A 18 -43.31 30.93 -28.52
CA ALA A 18 -43.89 30.06 -29.54
C ALA A 18 -44.47 30.86 -30.71
N LYS A 19 -45.16 31.98 -30.43
CA LYS A 19 -45.73 32.87 -31.46
C LYS A 19 -44.67 33.63 -32.27
N GLN A 20 -43.47 33.82 -31.73
CA GLN A 20 -42.42 34.63 -32.34
C GLN A 20 -41.40 33.79 -33.14
N TYR A 21 -41.22 32.52 -32.76
CA TYR A 21 -40.15 31.66 -33.31
C TYR A 21 -40.63 30.38 -34.00
N LEU A 22 -41.90 30.00 -33.87
CA LEU A 22 -42.46 28.84 -34.57
C LEU A 22 -43.30 29.29 -35.76
N TYR A 23 -43.32 28.48 -36.81
CA TYR A 23 -44.21 28.68 -37.94
C TYR A 23 -45.67 28.49 -37.51
N ASN A 24 -46.58 29.26 -38.11
CA ASN A 24 -48.03 29.23 -37.80
C ASN A 24 -48.65 27.84 -38.00
N GLU A 25 -48.11 27.03 -38.92
CA GLU A 25 -48.53 25.66 -39.17
C GLU A 25 -48.23 24.75 -37.97
N THR A 26 -47.04 24.87 -37.37
CA THR A 26 -46.62 24.12 -36.18
C THR A 26 -47.42 24.55 -34.94
N LEU A 27 -47.74 25.84 -34.83
CA LEU A 27 -48.63 26.39 -33.78
C LEU A 27 -50.07 25.87 -33.90
N GLY A 28 -50.59 25.78 -35.12
CA GLY A 28 -51.91 25.20 -35.40
C GLY A 28 -51.97 23.72 -35.01
N LEU A 29 -50.97 22.94 -35.43
CA LEU A 29 -50.85 21.53 -35.06
C LEU A 29 -50.78 21.35 -33.53
N ALA A 30 -49.95 22.14 -32.83
CA ALA A 30 -49.83 22.05 -31.38
C ALA A 30 -51.14 22.37 -30.66
N GLN A 31 -51.97 23.26 -31.20
CA GLN A 31 -53.32 23.54 -30.67
C GLN A 31 -54.27 22.37 -30.92
N GLU A 32 -54.25 21.76 -32.10
CA GLU A 32 -55.07 20.58 -32.41
C GLU A 32 -54.70 19.38 -31.53
N MET A 33 -53.41 19.17 -31.29
CA MET A 33 -52.91 18.13 -30.39
C MET A 33 -53.29 18.36 -28.93
N LEU A 34 -53.34 19.62 -28.49
CA LEU A 34 -53.79 19.99 -27.13
C LEU A 34 -55.30 19.86 -26.95
N LEU A 35 -56.06 19.95 -28.04
CA LEU A 35 -57.52 19.78 -28.06
C LEU A 35 -57.93 18.32 -28.35
N ALA A 36 -56.98 17.43 -28.59
CA ALA A 36 -57.25 16.02 -28.81
C ALA A 36 -57.75 15.35 -27.50
N ASP A 37 -58.75 14.49 -27.63
CA ASP A 37 -59.41 13.84 -26.49
C ASP A 37 -58.52 12.79 -25.81
N SER A 38 -57.47 12.31 -26.50
CA SER A 38 -56.50 11.36 -25.94
C SER A 38 -55.07 11.59 -26.42
N ILE A 39 -54.12 11.05 -25.66
CA ILE A 39 -52.69 11.03 -26.01
C ILE A 39 -52.46 10.25 -27.32
N SER A 40 -53.28 9.23 -27.60
CA SER A 40 -53.19 8.45 -28.84
C SER A 40 -53.58 9.30 -30.04
N ASP A 41 -54.68 10.07 -29.94
CA ASP A 41 -55.16 10.93 -31.02
C ASP A 41 -54.18 12.09 -31.28
N ALA A 42 -53.60 12.65 -30.20
CA ALA A 42 -52.54 13.64 -30.31
C ALA A 42 -51.29 13.05 -31.00
N ALA A 43 -50.92 11.80 -30.70
CA ALA A 43 -49.79 11.13 -31.33
C ALA A 43 -50.04 10.83 -32.82
N GLU A 44 -51.27 10.47 -33.20
CA GLU A 44 -51.65 10.27 -34.60
C GLU A 44 -51.59 11.57 -35.41
N LEU A 45 -52.06 12.68 -34.84
CA LEU A 45 -51.91 14.02 -35.43
C LEU A 45 -50.43 14.40 -35.61
N PHE A 46 -49.58 14.09 -34.62
CA PHE A 46 -48.13 14.30 -34.72
C PHE A 46 -47.52 13.52 -35.88
N ILE A 47 -47.80 12.21 -35.92
CA ILE A 47 -47.20 11.28 -36.87
C ILE A 47 -47.66 11.63 -38.28
N GLY A 48 -48.93 11.99 -38.45
CA GLY A 48 -49.48 12.46 -39.73
C GLY A 48 -48.87 13.77 -40.23
N ALA A 49 -48.50 14.68 -39.33
CA ALA A 49 -47.79 15.90 -39.69
C ALA A 49 -46.31 15.63 -40.02
N ALA A 50 -45.65 14.78 -39.24
CA ALA A 50 -44.27 14.36 -39.46
C ALA A 50 -44.10 13.60 -40.78
N SER A 51 -45.08 12.77 -41.17
CA SER A 51 -45.05 12.00 -42.42
C SER A 51 -45.29 12.84 -43.68
N LYS A 52 -45.91 14.03 -43.54
CA LYS A 52 -46.14 14.96 -44.66
C LYS A 52 -44.90 15.80 -45.00
N GLY A 53 -43.82 15.72 -44.22
CA GLY A 53 -42.48 16.11 -44.65
C GLY A 53 -42.25 17.61 -44.88
N GLY A 54 -42.92 18.50 -44.16
CA GLY A 54 -42.64 19.94 -44.23
C GLY A 54 -41.32 20.30 -43.54
N GLU A 55 -40.39 20.95 -44.23
CA GLU A 55 -39.12 21.45 -43.65
C GLU A 55 -39.35 22.40 -42.47
N SER A 56 -40.43 23.21 -42.52
CA SER A 56 -40.85 24.13 -41.45
C SER A 56 -41.14 23.40 -40.13
N PHE A 57 -41.85 22.29 -40.20
CA PHE A 57 -42.21 21.46 -39.04
C PHE A 57 -40.98 20.82 -38.38
N TRP A 58 -40.05 20.27 -39.18
CA TRP A 58 -38.84 19.64 -38.66
C TRP A 58 -37.86 20.64 -38.03
N MET A 59 -37.74 21.83 -38.61
CA MET A 59 -36.91 22.91 -38.04
C MET A 59 -37.45 23.37 -36.69
N ASP A 60 -38.77 23.57 -36.59
CA ASP A 60 -39.43 23.92 -35.34
C ASP A 60 -39.31 22.82 -34.29
N PHE A 61 -39.46 21.56 -34.69
CA PHE A 61 -39.33 20.41 -33.78
C PHE A 61 -37.90 20.29 -33.21
N ILE A 62 -36.87 20.45 -34.04
CA ILE A 62 -35.47 20.42 -33.61
C ILE A 62 -35.17 21.60 -32.67
N LEU A 63 -35.71 22.79 -32.96
CA LEU A 63 -35.57 23.97 -32.11
C LEU A 63 -36.18 23.74 -30.72
N VAL A 64 -37.42 23.24 -30.65
CA VAL A 64 -38.11 22.92 -29.40
C VAL A 64 -37.36 21.84 -28.62
N LEU A 65 -36.91 20.77 -29.30
CA LEU A 65 -36.14 19.69 -28.67
C LEU A 65 -34.81 20.21 -28.09
N SER A 66 -34.10 21.08 -28.83
CA SER A 66 -32.84 21.67 -28.38
C SER A 66 -33.03 22.54 -27.15
N VAL A 67 -34.08 23.37 -27.12
CA VAL A 67 -34.44 24.18 -25.95
C VAL A 67 -34.79 23.29 -24.76
N LEU A 68 -35.52 22.19 -24.98
CA LEU A 68 -35.91 21.26 -23.92
C LEU A 68 -34.69 20.54 -23.30
N ILE A 69 -33.71 20.17 -24.13
CA ILE A 69 -32.42 19.61 -23.66
C ILE A 69 -31.64 20.64 -22.84
N ILE A 70 -31.56 21.90 -23.30
CA ILE A 70 -30.88 22.98 -22.57
C ILE A 70 -31.55 23.23 -21.21
N VAL A 71 -32.88 23.29 -21.17
CA VAL A 71 -33.64 23.45 -19.92
C VAL A 71 -33.39 22.28 -18.98
N LEU A 72 -33.44 21.03 -19.47
CA LEU A 72 -33.13 19.83 -18.69
C LEU A 72 -31.72 19.90 -18.07
N MET A 73 -30.71 20.22 -18.88
CA MET A 73 -29.33 20.41 -18.42
C MET A 73 -29.25 21.49 -17.34
N MET A 74 -29.85 22.66 -17.56
CA MET A 74 -29.87 23.75 -16.58
C MET A 74 -30.57 23.35 -15.27
N THR A 75 -31.72 22.68 -15.32
CA THR A 75 -32.37 22.16 -14.11
C THR A 75 -31.50 21.14 -13.38
N THR A 76 -30.83 20.23 -14.07
CA THR A 76 -29.92 19.27 -13.42
C THR A 76 -28.71 19.96 -12.79
N CYS A 77 -28.17 21.00 -13.43
CA CYS A 77 -27.11 21.83 -12.85
C CYS A 77 -27.59 22.57 -11.60
N VAL A 78 -28.78 23.18 -11.64
CA VAL A 78 -29.35 23.89 -10.48
C VAL A 78 -29.64 22.93 -9.33
N VAL A 79 -30.16 21.73 -9.60
CA VAL A 79 -30.40 20.70 -8.57
C VAL A 79 -29.08 20.23 -7.96
N ARG A 80 -28.06 19.93 -8.77
CA ARG A 80 -26.74 19.53 -8.27
C ARG A 80 -26.06 20.65 -7.48
N PHE A 81 -26.17 21.89 -7.93
CA PHE A 81 -25.64 23.05 -7.23
C PHE A 81 -26.37 23.32 -5.92
N SER A 82 -27.69 23.16 -5.91
CA SER A 82 -28.52 23.31 -4.70
C SER A 82 -28.25 22.20 -3.68
N ILE A 83 -28.07 20.95 -4.13
CA ILE A 83 -27.64 19.83 -3.28
C ILE A 83 -26.24 20.09 -2.71
N TRP A 84 -25.31 20.57 -3.54
CA TRP A 84 -23.96 20.90 -3.10
C TRP A 84 -23.94 22.04 -2.06
N ILE A 85 -24.77 23.06 -2.22
CA ILE A 85 -24.91 24.14 -1.22
C ILE A 85 -25.63 23.68 0.05
N CYS A 86 -26.74 22.96 -0.07
CA CYS A 86 -27.59 22.61 1.08
C CYS A 86 -27.05 21.42 1.90
N ILE A 87 -26.23 20.56 1.28
CA ILE A 87 -25.71 19.34 1.92
C ILE A 87 -24.17 19.40 1.97
N GLY A 88 -23.51 19.75 0.87
CA GLY A 88 -22.05 19.76 0.78
C GLY A 88 -21.37 20.81 1.66
N ILE A 89 -21.87 22.05 1.70
CA ILE A 89 -21.27 23.12 2.51
C ILE A 89 -21.44 22.86 4.03
N PRO A 90 -22.63 22.45 4.54
CA PRO A 90 -22.77 22.09 5.95
C PRO A 90 -21.93 20.88 6.37
N LEU A 91 -21.79 19.86 5.50
CA LEU A 91 -20.91 18.71 5.76
C LEU A 91 -19.44 19.11 5.76
N ALA A 92 -19.00 19.93 4.80
CA ALA A 92 -17.61 20.42 4.76
C ALA A 92 -17.29 21.34 5.94
N ALA A 93 -18.24 22.16 6.39
CA ALA A 93 -18.10 22.98 7.60
C ALA A 93 -18.03 22.11 8.87
N ARG A 94 -18.83 21.04 8.94
CA ARG A 94 -18.82 20.08 10.04
C ARG A 94 -17.53 19.25 10.08
N ASP A 95 -16.98 18.88 8.92
CA ASP A 95 -15.68 18.20 8.80
C ASP A 95 -14.53 19.15 9.19
N LEU A 96 -14.59 20.43 8.79
CA LEU A 96 -13.64 21.46 9.21
C LEU A 96 -13.71 21.73 10.71
N GLU A 97 -14.90 21.75 11.31
CA GLU A 97 -15.10 21.87 12.76
C GLU A 97 -14.66 20.61 13.52
N GLN A 98 -14.88 19.39 12.97
CA GLN A 98 -14.35 18.14 13.52
C GLN A 98 -12.83 18.06 13.44
N ILE A 99 -12.21 18.56 12.36
CA ILE A 99 -10.74 18.67 12.24
C ILE A 99 -10.19 19.72 13.22
N ARG A 100 -10.95 20.79 13.50
CA ARG A 100 -10.58 21.83 14.48
C ARG A 100 -10.81 21.37 15.93
N ALA A 101 -11.82 20.53 16.19
CA ALA A 101 -12.12 19.90 17.48
C ALA A 101 -11.20 18.70 17.78
N GLY A 102 -10.79 17.93 16.77
CA GLY A 102 -9.82 16.84 16.87
C GLY A 102 -8.41 17.27 17.28
N LYS A 103 -8.09 18.58 17.18
CA LYS A 103 -6.89 19.16 17.81
C LYS A 103 -6.97 19.20 19.35
N LYS A 104 -8.17 19.16 19.95
CA LYS A 104 -8.35 19.13 21.41
C LYS A 104 -8.39 17.71 21.98
N ASP A 105 -8.87 16.72 21.23
CA ASP A 105 -8.91 15.34 21.72
C ASP A 105 -7.51 14.78 22.00
N TYR A 106 -6.51 15.10 21.17
CA TYR A 106 -5.12 14.75 21.47
C TYR A 106 -4.61 15.40 22.78
N GLN A 107 -5.03 16.63 23.08
CA GLN A 107 -4.64 17.31 24.33
C GLN A 107 -5.39 16.75 25.54
N ILE A 108 -6.66 16.35 25.38
CA ILE A 108 -7.46 15.71 26.43
C ILE A 108 -6.95 14.29 26.70
N GLN A 109 -6.54 13.55 25.65
CA GLN A 109 -5.98 12.21 25.76
C GLN A 109 -4.56 12.26 26.33
N ALA A 110 -3.71 13.20 25.89
CA ALA A 110 -2.39 13.43 26.49
C ALA A 110 -2.48 13.93 27.94
N ALA A 111 -3.48 14.75 28.29
CA ALA A 111 -3.71 15.17 29.67
C ALA A 111 -4.21 14.02 30.55
N ARG A 112 -5.15 13.20 30.07
CA ARG A 112 -5.61 11.98 30.78
C ARG A 112 -4.49 10.97 30.95
N GLU A 113 -3.66 10.76 29.94
CA GLU A 113 -2.49 9.86 30.03
C GLU A 113 -1.45 10.41 31.01
N LYS A 114 -1.23 11.73 31.04
CA LYS A 114 -0.32 12.37 32.01
C LYS A 114 -0.86 12.29 33.44
N GLU A 115 -2.18 12.38 33.61
CA GLU A 115 -2.86 12.31 34.91
C GLU A 115 -2.95 10.86 35.43
N GLU A 116 -3.20 9.88 34.55
CA GLU A 116 -3.10 8.46 34.88
C GLU A 116 -1.67 8.04 35.22
N ARG A 117 -0.67 8.62 34.55
CA ARG A 117 0.73 8.40 34.89
C ARG A 117 1.08 8.97 36.26
N LYS A 118 0.55 10.16 36.59
CA LYS A 118 0.72 10.78 37.90
C LYS A 118 0.06 9.96 39.02
N LYS A 119 -1.14 9.41 38.78
CA LYS A 119 -1.81 8.48 39.71
C LYS A 119 -1.05 7.17 39.91
N ARG A 120 -0.40 6.64 38.87
CA ARG A 120 0.46 5.44 38.97
C ARG A 120 1.72 5.67 39.80
N VAL A 121 2.30 6.87 39.69
CA VAL A 121 3.43 7.31 40.53
C VAL A 121 2.99 7.50 42.00
N GLU A 122 1.83 8.10 42.24
CA GLU A 122 1.28 8.31 43.60
C GLU A 122 0.85 6.99 44.27
N ASN A 123 0.41 5.99 43.50
CA ASN A 123 0.04 4.66 43.99
C ASN A 123 1.22 3.70 44.18
N GLY A 124 2.46 4.12 43.89
CA GLY A 124 3.66 3.30 44.06
C GLY A 124 3.77 2.10 43.11
N GLU A 125 3.06 2.13 41.97
CA GLU A 125 3.06 1.03 40.98
C GLU A 125 4.14 1.18 39.88
N GLU A 126 5.00 2.20 39.97
CA GLU A 126 6.18 2.38 39.11
C GLU A 126 7.44 2.58 39.98
N GLU A 127 8.03 1.50 40.48
CA GLU A 127 9.47 1.51 40.74
C GLU A 127 10.20 1.37 39.39
N ALA A 128 10.97 2.41 39.04
CA ALA A 128 11.78 2.60 37.84
C ALA A 128 11.08 3.19 36.59
N PHE A 129 10.67 4.46 36.69
CA PHE A 129 10.70 5.35 35.53
C PHE A 129 11.32 6.71 35.89
N VAL A 130 12.59 6.91 35.55
CA VAL A 130 13.30 8.19 35.68
C VAL A 130 13.07 9.00 34.39
N PRO A 131 12.72 10.30 34.45
CA PRO A 131 12.58 11.13 33.25
C PRO A 131 13.92 11.26 32.48
N PRO A 132 13.91 11.31 31.13
CA PRO A 132 15.11 11.18 30.29
C PRO A 132 16.14 12.32 30.40
N GLU A 133 15.80 13.39 31.12
CA GLU A 133 16.61 14.60 31.20
C GLU A 133 17.59 14.58 32.39
N LYS A 134 17.37 13.73 33.41
CA LYS A 134 18.27 13.61 34.56
C LYS A 134 19.37 12.56 34.40
N ASP A 135 19.19 11.59 33.51
CA ASP A 135 20.13 10.47 33.34
C ASP A 135 21.36 10.81 32.47
N LEU A 136 21.31 11.88 31.65
CA LEU A 136 22.45 12.27 30.82
C LEU A 136 23.64 12.81 31.63
N GLN A 137 23.40 13.42 32.78
CA GLN A 137 24.46 13.90 33.67
C GLN A 137 25.02 12.78 34.55
N GLU A 138 24.16 11.94 35.14
CA GLU A 138 24.60 10.80 35.96
C GLU A 138 25.34 9.75 35.13
N VAL A 139 24.91 9.44 33.90
CA VAL A 139 25.65 8.56 32.98
C VAL A 139 26.99 9.17 32.56
N SER A 140 27.09 10.50 32.41
CA SER A 140 28.36 11.16 32.10
C SER A 140 29.35 11.14 33.28
N GLU A 141 28.85 11.28 34.51
CA GLU A 141 29.65 11.25 35.73
C GLU A 141 30.07 9.81 36.09
N LEU A 142 29.21 8.82 35.83
CA LEU A 142 29.55 7.40 36.00
C LEU A 142 30.59 6.96 34.97
N LEU A 143 30.48 7.41 33.71
CA LEU A 143 31.48 7.19 32.65
C LEU A 143 32.81 7.90 32.95
N ALA A 144 32.79 9.06 33.62
CA ALA A 144 34.00 9.76 34.05
C ALA A 144 34.69 9.07 35.23
N LYS A 145 33.92 8.57 36.21
CA LYS A 145 34.46 7.79 37.35
C LYS A 145 35.01 6.43 36.90
N MET A 146 34.33 5.73 35.98
CA MET A 146 34.82 4.47 35.42
C MET A 146 36.10 4.63 34.57
N ARG A 147 36.32 5.80 33.95
CA ARG A 147 37.57 6.10 33.24
C ARG A 147 38.76 6.34 34.18
N GLN A 148 38.55 6.91 35.36
CA GLN A 148 39.62 7.14 36.34
C GLN A 148 40.05 5.88 37.09
N GLU A 149 39.16 4.89 37.24
CA GLU A 149 39.49 3.62 37.91
C GLU A 149 40.21 2.61 36.99
N GLN A 150 40.19 2.80 35.67
CA GLN A 150 40.86 1.92 34.69
C GLN A 150 42.34 2.26 34.38
N ASP A 151 42.88 3.38 34.87
CA ASP A 151 44.28 3.79 34.64
C ASP A 151 45.29 3.25 35.68
N LYS A 152 44.88 2.35 36.59
CA LYS A 152 45.80 1.65 37.51
C LYS A 152 45.97 0.18 37.11
N LYS A 153 47.12 -0.15 36.51
CA LYS A 153 47.63 -1.52 36.31
C LYS A 153 48.72 -1.87 37.36
N PRO A 154 49.14 -3.15 37.52
CA PRO A 154 48.36 -4.40 37.61
C PRO A 154 48.86 -5.35 38.75
N GLY A 155 48.10 -6.41 39.06
CA GLY A 155 48.56 -7.52 39.91
C GLY A 155 47.73 -8.79 39.66
N GLU A 156 48.40 -9.92 39.47
CA GLU A 156 47.96 -11.23 38.95
C GLU A 156 46.86 -11.97 39.73
N ALA A 157 45.95 -12.66 39.00
CA ALA A 157 45.80 -14.13 39.00
C ALA A 157 44.34 -14.61 38.77
N ASP A 158 44.22 -15.58 37.85
CA ASP A 158 43.24 -16.66 37.69
C ASP A 158 41.77 -16.44 37.21
N LYS A 159 41.52 -17.04 36.03
CA LYS A 159 40.33 -17.72 35.46
C LYS A 159 38.93 -17.43 36.05
N THR A 160 37.99 -16.99 35.19
CA THR A 160 36.94 -17.79 34.49
C THR A 160 35.77 -16.87 34.05
N LYS A 161 35.13 -17.23 32.92
CA LYS A 161 33.83 -16.78 32.35
C LYS A 161 33.85 -15.64 31.33
N GLU A 162 33.60 -16.08 30.10
CA GLU A 162 33.10 -15.30 28.97
C GLU A 162 31.90 -14.44 29.38
N GLN A 163 32.00 -13.13 29.15
CA GLN A 163 30.86 -12.23 29.14
C GLN A 163 30.96 -11.23 28.00
N GLY A 164 29.78 -10.91 27.48
CA GLY A 164 29.49 -10.19 26.24
C GLY A 164 30.42 -9.01 25.95
N LYS A 165 30.98 -9.03 24.74
CA LYS A 165 31.40 -7.82 24.06
C LYS A 165 30.19 -6.88 23.96
N GLU A 166 30.21 -5.80 24.72
CA GLU A 166 29.34 -4.64 24.49
C GLU A 166 29.49 -4.19 23.05
N VAL A 167 28.37 -4.28 22.31
CA VAL A 167 28.27 -3.73 20.96
C VAL A 167 28.27 -2.22 21.11
N THR A 168 29.36 -1.58 20.71
CA THR A 168 29.45 -0.14 20.64
C THR A 168 28.42 0.37 19.64
N PHE A 169 27.38 1.04 20.14
CA PHE A 169 26.37 1.69 19.31
C PHE A 169 26.97 2.97 18.70
N THR A 170 26.99 3.04 17.38
CA THR A 170 27.17 4.33 16.69
C THR A 170 25.79 4.80 16.25
N PRO A 171 25.14 5.73 16.98
CA PRO A 171 23.93 6.38 16.46
C PRO A 171 24.31 7.12 15.18
N THR A 172 23.83 6.64 14.04
CA THR A 172 23.92 7.36 12.76
C THR A 172 22.92 8.52 12.74
N SER A 173 23.11 9.48 13.64
CA SER A 173 22.41 10.78 13.67
C SER A 173 23.33 11.88 13.17
N ARG A 174 23.85 11.73 11.95
CA ARG A 174 24.53 12.83 11.25
C ARG A 174 24.04 12.88 9.82
N ARG A 175 22.94 13.61 9.64
CA ARG A 175 22.53 14.14 8.34
C ARG A 175 23.69 14.98 7.80
N PRO A 176 24.26 14.68 6.62
CA PRO A 176 25.03 15.68 5.90
C PRO A 176 24.10 16.86 5.63
N ALA A 177 24.58 18.09 5.83
CA ALA A 177 23.84 19.30 5.50
C ALA A 177 23.74 19.48 3.97
N GLN A 178 23.03 18.58 3.29
CA GLN A 178 22.59 18.76 1.92
C GLN A 178 21.15 18.26 1.85
N ASN A 179 20.22 19.21 2.03
CA ASN A 179 18.82 19.10 1.60
C ASN A 179 18.74 19.12 0.05
N ALA A 180 19.65 18.41 -0.63
CA ALA A 180 19.60 18.26 -2.06
C ALA A 180 18.59 17.16 -2.36
N ARG A 181 17.46 17.56 -2.93
CA ARG A 181 16.44 16.65 -3.45
C ARG A 181 17.11 15.59 -4.32
N ALA A 182 16.83 14.31 -4.05
CA ALA A 182 17.44 13.23 -4.80
C ALA A 182 16.93 13.24 -6.25
N THR A 183 17.87 13.26 -7.22
CA THR A 183 17.53 13.18 -8.63
C THR A 183 17.38 11.71 -9.04
N PRO A 184 16.23 11.30 -9.61
CA PRO A 184 16.06 9.93 -10.09
C PRO A 184 16.98 9.68 -11.29
N ALA A 185 17.53 8.47 -11.39
CA ALA A 185 18.33 8.03 -12.54
C ALA A 185 17.49 7.97 -13.81
N SER A 186 16.25 7.51 -13.70
CA SER A 186 15.26 7.66 -14.77
C SER A 186 13.83 7.60 -14.24
N ILE A 187 12.89 7.88 -15.14
CA ILE A 187 11.47 7.98 -14.82
C ILE A 187 10.69 7.11 -15.79
N LEU A 188 9.97 6.13 -15.26
CA LEU A 188 9.06 5.27 -16.02
C LEU A 188 7.67 5.90 -16.04
N ARG A 189 7.29 6.43 -17.22
CA ARG A 189 6.03 7.15 -17.42
C ARG A 189 4.92 6.21 -17.92
N GLY A 190 3.72 6.77 -18.09
CA GLY A 190 2.55 6.03 -18.56
C GLY A 190 1.66 5.46 -17.46
N PHE A 191 2.00 5.73 -16.19
CA PHE A 191 1.22 5.39 -15.00
C PHE A 191 0.86 6.68 -14.25
N PRO A 192 -0.29 7.31 -14.56
CA PRO A 192 -0.67 8.57 -13.91
C PRO A 192 -1.07 8.41 -12.43
N GLU A 193 -1.57 7.22 -12.07
CA GLU A 193 -1.86 6.82 -10.70
C GLU A 193 -1.41 5.38 -10.53
N VAL A 194 -0.31 5.17 -9.81
CA VAL A 194 0.20 3.83 -9.51
C VAL A 194 -0.57 3.28 -8.30
N ASP A 195 -1.32 2.22 -8.52
CA ASP A 195 -2.11 1.58 -7.47
C ASP A 195 -1.31 0.57 -6.66
N PHE A 196 -0.46 -0.19 -7.35
CA PHE A 196 0.44 -1.14 -6.75
C PHE A 196 1.74 -1.24 -7.55
N MET A 197 2.79 -1.59 -6.82
CA MET A 197 4.13 -1.80 -7.33
C MET A 197 4.77 -2.89 -6.50
N ALA A 198 5.33 -3.90 -7.18
CA ALA A 198 5.91 -5.06 -6.54
C ALA A 198 7.10 -5.58 -7.34
N THR A 199 8.11 -6.05 -6.62
CA THR A 199 9.20 -6.84 -7.19
C THR A 199 8.97 -8.28 -6.77
N SER A 200 9.20 -9.24 -7.67
CA SER A 200 9.12 -10.66 -7.32
C SER A 200 10.12 -10.97 -6.20
N PRO A 201 9.83 -11.89 -5.26
CA PRO A 201 10.74 -12.26 -4.17
C PRO A 201 12.19 -12.51 -4.60
N GLY A 202 12.39 -13.20 -5.72
CA GLY A 202 13.72 -13.44 -6.30
C GLY A 202 14.27 -12.30 -7.16
N GLN A 203 13.56 -11.16 -7.18
CA GLN A 203 13.89 -9.93 -7.90
C GLN A 203 14.11 -10.12 -9.41
N LYS A 204 13.48 -11.15 -9.99
CA LYS A 204 13.50 -11.46 -11.43
C LYS A 204 12.55 -10.56 -12.22
N TYR A 205 11.46 -10.12 -11.60
CA TYR A 205 10.43 -9.35 -12.25
C TYR A 205 10.04 -8.11 -11.45
N PHE A 206 9.64 -7.05 -12.15
CA PHE A 206 9.10 -5.83 -11.59
C PHE A 206 7.72 -5.57 -12.18
N LEU A 207 6.73 -5.32 -11.33
CA LEU A 207 5.34 -5.14 -11.71
C LEU A 207 4.85 -3.77 -11.27
N VAL A 208 4.23 -3.05 -12.20
CA VAL A 208 3.59 -1.75 -11.95
C VAL A 208 2.16 -1.79 -12.46
N GLY A 209 1.21 -1.45 -11.62
CA GLY A 209 -0.21 -1.40 -11.95
C GLY A 209 -0.83 -0.01 -11.80
N CYS A 210 -1.67 0.36 -12.75
CA CYS A 210 -2.47 1.58 -12.79
C CYS A 210 -3.89 1.24 -13.27
N ARG A 211 -4.86 1.33 -12.36
CA ARG A 211 -6.28 1.04 -12.64
C ARG A 211 -6.89 2.11 -13.52
N SER A 212 -6.59 3.38 -13.27
CA SER A 212 -7.18 4.52 -14.01
C SER A 212 -6.91 4.47 -15.52
N LYS A 213 -5.81 3.85 -15.95
CA LYS A 213 -5.49 3.59 -17.36
C LYS A 213 -5.60 2.12 -17.77
N ARG A 214 -6.08 1.25 -16.88
CA ARG A 214 -6.11 -0.22 -17.05
C ARG A 214 -4.79 -0.74 -17.64
N ARG A 215 -3.68 -0.29 -17.04
CA ARG A 215 -2.32 -0.58 -17.47
C ARG A 215 -1.53 -1.22 -16.34
N THR A 216 -1.12 -2.45 -16.55
CA THR A 216 -0.32 -3.26 -15.64
C THR A 216 0.76 -3.89 -16.48
N SER A 217 1.99 -3.47 -16.23
CA SER A 217 3.14 -3.89 -17.01
C SER A 217 4.08 -4.70 -16.13
N LEU A 218 4.48 -5.86 -16.66
CA LEU A 218 5.43 -6.75 -16.04
C LEU A 218 6.77 -6.65 -16.79
N TYR A 219 7.81 -6.29 -16.05
CA TYR A 219 9.15 -6.02 -16.55
C TYR A 219 10.12 -7.12 -16.09
N PRO A 220 10.80 -7.83 -16.99
CA PRO A 220 11.92 -8.67 -16.61
C PRO A 220 13.13 -7.83 -16.22
N GLN A 221 13.83 -8.26 -15.17
CA GLN A 221 14.98 -7.53 -14.61
C GLN A 221 16.34 -8.09 -15.08
N SER A 222 16.40 -8.75 -16.24
CA SER A 222 17.54 -9.59 -16.66
C SER A 222 18.86 -8.88 -17.00
N ASP A 223 18.96 -7.55 -16.95
CA ASP A 223 20.20 -6.78 -17.22
C ASP A 223 20.32 -5.55 -16.29
N ALA A 224 21.30 -5.56 -15.38
CA ALA A 224 21.20 -4.84 -14.11
C ALA A 224 21.55 -3.35 -14.13
N THR A 225 22.49 -2.93 -14.95
CA THR A 225 22.92 -1.52 -15.00
C THR A 225 22.01 -0.68 -15.88
N ALA A 226 21.60 -1.22 -17.03
CA ALA A 226 20.80 -0.51 -18.00
C ALA A 226 19.32 -0.33 -17.59
N PHE A 227 18.74 -1.26 -16.84
CA PHE A 227 17.32 -1.22 -16.48
C PHE A 227 16.93 0.08 -15.75
N MET A 228 17.79 0.54 -14.84
CA MET A 228 17.55 1.73 -14.01
C MET A 228 17.60 3.05 -14.80
N GLU A 229 18.30 3.07 -15.93
CA GLU A 229 18.51 4.26 -16.77
C GLU A 229 17.50 4.31 -17.94
N ARG A 230 16.87 3.18 -18.27
CA ARG A 230 16.01 2.98 -19.44
C ARG A 230 14.53 3.29 -19.22
N GLY A 231 14.15 4.13 -18.26
CA GLY A 231 12.74 4.43 -17.96
C GLY A 231 11.87 4.80 -19.18
N LYS A 232 12.43 5.53 -20.16
CA LYS A 232 11.76 5.85 -21.43
C LYS A 232 11.62 4.63 -22.35
N GLU A 233 12.64 3.80 -22.47
CA GLU A 233 12.60 2.58 -23.31
C GLU A 233 11.62 1.55 -22.72
N LEU A 234 11.64 1.36 -21.40
CA LEU A 234 10.71 0.50 -20.67
C LEU A 234 9.24 0.96 -20.79
N GLN A 235 8.99 2.24 -21.09
CA GLN A 235 7.64 2.72 -21.35
C GLN A 235 7.06 2.15 -22.66
N GLU A 236 7.92 1.93 -23.66
CA GLU A 236 7.55 1.59 -25.04
C GLU A 236 7.80 0.12 -25.37
N LYS A 237 8.80 -0.51 -24.74
CA LYS A 237 9.32 -1.84 -25.08
C LYS A 237 9.62 -2.65 -23.81
N HIS A 238 9.88 -3.95 -23.99
CA HIS A 238 10.40 -4.85 -22.95
C HIS A 238 9.48 -5.02 -21.72
N PHE A 239 8.17 -5.11 -21.96
CA PHE A 239 7.21 -5.47 -20.93
C PHE A 239 6.13 -6.40 -21.47
N THR A 240 5.54 -7.17 -20.56
CA THR A 240 4.33 -7.96 -20.82
C THR A 240 3.12 -7.17 -20.33
N ASP A 241 2.10 -7.00 -21.19
CA ASP A 241 0.81 -6.38 -20.83
C ASP A 241 -0.05 -7.40 -20.07
N VAL A 242 -0.04 -7.30 -18.74
CA VAL A 242 -0.76 -8.23 -17.87
C VAL A 242 -2.27 -8.05 -18.01
N ASN A 243 -2.76 -6.83 -18.23
CA ASN A 243 -4.19 -6.60 -18.42
C ASN A 243 -4.70 -7.32 -19.67
N ALA A 244 -3.95 -7.31 -20.78
CA ALA A 244 -4.34 -8.03 -21.98
C ALA A 244 -4.46 -9.54 -21.73
N THR A 245 -3.47 -10.15 -21.06
CA THR A 245 -3.52 -11.58 -20.70
C THR A 245 -4.69 -11.89 -19.78
N VAL A 246 -4.91 -11.07 -18.74
CA VAL A 246 -6.05 -11.25 -17.81
C VAL A 246 -7.37 -11.13 -18.54
N THR A 247 -7.54 -10.14 -19.42
CA THR A 247 -8.75 -9.92 -20.22
C THR A 247 -9.15 -11.18 -20.98
N THR A 248 -8.18 -11.79 -21.69
CA THR A 248 -8.39 -13.06 -22.41
C THR A 248 -8.69 -14.20 -21.44
N ALA A 249 -7.95 -14.31 -20.34
CA ALA A 249 -8.11 -15.39 -19.37
C ALA A 249 -9.48 -15.40 -18.67
N VAL A 250 -10.06 -14.22 -18.42
CA VAL A 250 -11.39 -14.09 -17.79
C VAL A 250 -12.53 -13.93 -18.81
N GLY A 251 -12.22 -13.86 -20.12
CA GLY A 251 -13.22 -13.75 -21.18
C GLY A 251 -13.94 -12.41 -21.23
N LEU A 252 -13.25 -11.30 -20.94
CA LEU A 252 -13.83 -9.96 -20.98
C LEU A 252 -13.73 -9.33 -22.38
N GLU A 253 -14.79 -8.63 -22.80
CA GLU A 253 -14.78 -7.85 -24.05
C GLU A 253 -13.95 -6.57 -23.92
N GLN A 254 -13.93 -5.98 -22.72
CA GLN A 254 -13.14 -4.80 -22.40
C GLN A 254 -11.88 -5.18 -21.64
N LYS A 255 -10.84 -4.35 -21.78
CA LYS A 255 -9.60 -4.51 -21.02
C LYS A 255 -9.90 -4.62 -19.52
N ALA A 256 -9.40 -5.68 -18.89
CA ALA A 256 -9.55 -6.00 -17.48
C ALA A 256 -9.05 -4.85 -16.60
N GLU A 257 -9.66 -4.67 -15.42
CA GLU A 257 -9.15 -3.76 -14.40
C GLU A 257 -8.52 -4.56 -13.28
N ILE A 258 -7.20 -4.52 -13.20
CA ILE A 258 -6.44 -5.24 -12.19
C ILE A 258 -6.41 -4.42 -10.92
N PHE A 259 -6.99 -4.94 -9.84
CA PHE A 259 -7.02 -4.26 -8.54
C PHE A 259 -5.76 -4.50 -7.71
N ALA A 260 -5.30 -5.75 -7.69
CA ALA A 260 -4.14 -6.16 -6.92
C ALA A 260 -3.41 -7.29 -7.64
N ALA A 261 -2.12 -7.44 -7.35
CA ALA A 261 -1.32 -8.54 -7.85
C ALA A 261 -0.18 -8.85 -6.88
N SER A 262 0.24 -10.12 -6.85
CA SER A 262 1.35 -10.57 -6.00
C SER A 262 2.01 -11.82 -6.59
N PHE A 263 3.31 -11.93 -6.38
CA PHE A 263 4.12 -13.05 -6.84
C PHE A 263 4.13 -14.18 -5.80
N SER A 264 4.25 -15.43 -6.26
CA SER A 264 4.59 -16.54 -5.37
C SER A 264 6.02 -16.41 -4.86
N ALA A 265 6.31 -17.03 -3.71
CA ALA A 265 7.63 -16.96 -3.06
C ALA A 265 8.79 -17.50 -3.91
N ASP A 266 8.50 -18.39 -4.86
CA ASP A 266 9.45 -19.04 -5.77
C ASP A 266 9.62 -18.29 -7.12
N ASP A 267 8.99 -17.12 -7.29
CA ASP A 267 8.92 -16.36 -8.55
C ASP A 267 8.28 -17.11 -9.73
N ALA A 268 7.71 -18.29 -9.52
CA ALA A 268 7.16 -19.11 -10.61
C ALA A 268 5.78 -18.63 -11.07
N ARG A 269 5.05 -17.90 -10.21
CA ARG A 269 3.65 -17.56 -10.44
C ARG A 269 3.33 -16.12 -10.12
N LEU A 270 2.38 -15.57 -10.88
CA LEU A 270 1.78 -14.27 -10.64
C LEU A 270 0.28 -14.47 -10.40
N VAL A 271 -0.20 -14.08 -9.23
CA VAL A 271 -1.63 -14.06 -8.90
C VAL A 271 -2.14 -12.63 -9.05
N VAL A 272 -3.25 -12.47 -9.76
CA VAL A 272 -3.83 -11.18 -10.13
C VAL A 272 -5.31 -11.16 -9.77
N GLY A 273 -5.74 -10.13 -9.04
CA GLY A 273 -7.15 -9.88 -8.73
C GLY A 273 -7.76 -8.93 -9.75
N GLU A 274 -8.70 -9.43 -10.54
CA GLU A 274 -9.49 -8.65 -11.49
C GLU A 274 -10.78 -8.14 -10.83
N ARG A 275 -11.00 -6.83 -10.90
CA ARG A 275 -12.02 -6.13 -10.13
C ARG A 275 -13.44 -6.48 -10.52
N PHE A 276 -13.76 -6.47 -11.82
CA PHE A 276 -15.15 -6.49 -12.27
C PHE A 276 -15.80 -7.87 -12.16
N THR A 277 -15.02 -8.92 -12.37
CA THR A 277 -15.46 -10.31 -12.24
C THR A 277 -15.31 -10.86 -10.82
N ASP A 278 -14.67 -10.10 -9.93
CA ASP A 278 -14.29 -10.51 -8.57
C ASP A 278 -13.52 -11.84 -8.57
N LYS A 279 -12.63 -12.02 -9.56
CA LYS A 279 -11.82 -13.23 -9.72
C LYS A 279 -10.35 -12.97 -9.41
N PHE A 280 -9.73 -13.88 -8.68
CA PHE A 280 -8.31 -14.09 -8.76
C PHE A 280 -7.98 -15.05 -9.89
N VAL A 281 -6.95 -14.72 -10.66
CA VAL A 281 -6.36 -15.56 -11.68
C VAL A 281 -4.87 -15.73 -11.40
N CYS A 282 -4.37 -16.95 -11.55
CA CYS A 282 -2.98 -17.29 -11.35
C CYS A 282 -2.35 -17.70 -12.68
N PHE A 283 -1.19 -17.13 -12.98
CA PHE A 283 -0.40 -17.46 -14.15
C PHE A 283 0.92 -18.09 -13.73
N THR A 284 1.45 -19.03 -14.52
CA THR A 284 2.88 -19.31 -14.51
C THR A 284 3.62 -18.23 -15.28
N LEU A 285 4.81 -17.90 -14.79
CA LEU A 285 5.75 -17.00 -15.41
C LEU A 285 6.82 -17.82 -16.14
N SER A 286 7.07 -17.50 -17.41
CA SER A 286 8.16 -18.12 -18.17
C SER A 286 8.80 -17.11 -19.11
N GLY A 287 10.08 -17.30 -19.43
CA GLY A 287 10.85 -16.40 -20.28
C GLY A 287 11.70 -15.38 -19.51
N ARG A 288 12.84 -15.02 -20.11
CA ARG A 288 13.85 -14.12 -19.51
C ARG A 288 13.71 -12.67 -19.97
N THR A 289 13.40 -12.43 -21.24
CA THR A 289 13.34 -11.09 -21.85
C THR A 289 11.93 -10.70 -22.30
N ASN A 290 11.13 -11.68 -22.72
CA ASN A 290 9.70 -11.53 -22.94
C ASN A 290 9.00 -12.55 -22.06
N VAL A 291 8.25 -12.07 -21.07
CA VAL A 291 7.61 -12.95 -20.09
C VAL A 291 6.28 -13.43 -20.63
N SER A 292 6.13 -14.74 -20.79
CA SER A 292 4.85 -15.38 -21.11
C SER A 292 4.10 -15.69 -19.82
N LEU A 293 2.79 -15.42 -19.85
CA LEU A 293 1.84 -15.69 -18.78
C LEU A 293 0.88 -16.78 -19.25
N VAL A 294 0.96 -17.96 -18.64
CA VAL A 294 0.06 -19.09 -18.95
C VAL A 294 -0.88 -19.29 -17.77
N LEU A 295 -2.19 -19.22 -18.04
CA LEU A 295 -3.22 -19.38 -17.00
C LEU A 295 -3.12 -20.77 -16.36
N LEU A 296 -2.95 -20.82 -15.04
CA LEU A 296 -3.01 -22.04 -14.25
C LEU A 296 -4.40 -22.29 -13.69
N TRP A 297 -4.97 -21.26 -13.07
CA TRP A 297 -6.29 -21.36 -12.44
C TRP A 297 -6.94 -19.99 -12.27
N SER A 298 -8.25 -20.03 -12.10
CA SER A 298 -9.14 -18.93 -11.76
C SER A 298 -9.94 -19.32 -10.51
N MET A 299 -10.25 -18.32 -9.68
CA MET A 299 -11.04 -18.49 -8.46
C MET A 299 -11.87 -17.23 -8.23
N LYS A 300 -13.19 -17.38 -8.15
CA LYS A 300 -14.10 -16.28 -7.79
C LYS A 300 -14.13 -16.07 -6.29
N LEU A 301 -13.92 -14.84 -5.83
CA LEU A 301 -13.99 -14.52 -4.41
C LEU A 301 -15.44 -14.49 -3.90
N PRO A 302 -15.65 -14.76 -2.59
CA PRO A 302 -16.94 -14.55 -1.96
C PRO A 302 -17.15 -13.06 -1.63
N GLY A 303 -18.29 -12.49 -2.03
CA GLY A 303 -18.77 -11.22 -1.51
C GLY A 303 -18.19 -9.95 -2.15
N HIS A 304 -17.77 -9.98 -3.42
CA HIS A 304 -17.37 -8.79 -4.19
C HIS A 304 -16.19 -8.00 -3.59
N ARG A 305 -15.22 -8.73 -3.00
CA ARG A 305 -14.15 -8.14 -2.18
C ARG A 305 -13.15 -7.33 -3.01
N LEU A 306 -12.94 -7.67 -4.29
CA LEU A 306 -12.08 -6.89 -5.18
C LEU A 306 -12.71 -5.55 -5.58
N VAL A 307 -14.01 -5.35 -5.35
CA VAL A 307 -14.73 -4.12 -5.68
C VAL A 307 -14.66 -3.08 -4.56
N SER A 308 -14.69 -3.51 -3.30
CA SER A 308 -14.82 -2.64 -2.12
C SER A 308 -13.51 -2.34 -1.40
N SER A 309 -12.68 -3.36 -1.12
CA SER A 309 -11.38 -3.21 -0.45
C SER A 309 -10.64 -4.53 -0.48
N VAL A 310 -9.42 -4.54 -1.02
CA VAL A 310 -8.58 -5.75 -0.95
C VAL A 310 -7.73 -5.68 0.32
N PRO A 311 -7.99 -6.53 1.32
CA PRO A 311 -7.12 -6.66 2.49
C PRO A 311 -5.70 -7.04 2.07
N ARG A 312 -4.69 -6.84 2.94
CA ARG A 312 -3.34 -7.35 2.65
C ARG A 312 -3.40 -8.86 2.39
N TRP A 313 -2.69 -9.32 1.36
CA TRP A 313 -2.74 -10.72 0.95
C TRP A 313 -1.45 -11.17 0.26
N ALA A 314 -1.27 -12.48 0.16
CA ALA A 314 -0.21 -13.13 -0.60
C ALA A 314 -0.72 -14.45 -1.22
N PRO A 315 -0.07 -14.97 -2.27
CA PRO A 315 -0.33 -16.34 -2.74
C PRO A 315 -0.01 -17.35 -1.63
N LEU A 316 -0.84 -18.39 -1.52
CA LEU A 316 -0.69 -19.47 -0.54
C LEU A 316 -0.63 -20.81 -1.27
N GLY A 317 0.51 -21.51 -1.16
CA GLY A 317 0.68 -22.82 -1.80
C GLY A 317 0.40 -22.75 -3.30
N THR A 318 -0.16 -23.82 -3.89
CA THR A 318 -0.38 -23.92 -5.34
C THR A 318 -1.69 -23.31 -5.83
N ALA A 319 -2.72 -23.25 -4.97
CA ALA A 319 -4.11 -23.00 -5.37
C ALA A 319 -4.90 -22.17 -4.34
N GLY A 320 -4.25 -21.24 -3.66
CA GLY A 320 -4.91 -20.37 -2.69
C GLY A 320 -4.27 -19.00 -2.57
N ILE A 321 -4.94 -18.16 -1.78
CA ILE A 321 -4.42 -16.90 -1.28
C ILE A 321 -4.57 -16.87 0.23
N LEU A 322 -3.67 -16.16 0.87
CA LEU A 322 -3.71 -15.83 2.28
C LEU A 322 -4.03 -14.35 2.42
N SER A 323 -4.99 -14.02 3.27
CA SER A 323 -5.43 -12.65 3.51
C SER A 323 -5.36 -12.31 5.00
N ILE A 324 -4.98 -11.08 5.30
CA ILE A 324 -4.96 -10.52 6.66
C ILE A 324 -6.18 -9.61 6.84
N VAL A 325 -6.97 -9.88 7.86
CA VAL A 325 -8.15 -9.10 8.23
C VAL A 325 -7.81 -8.22 9.43
N ASP A 326 -7.52 -6.94 9.14
CA ASP A 326 -6.90 -5.99 10.08
C ASP A 326 -7.70 -5.77 11.38
N ALA A 327 -9.03 -5.74 11.33
CA ALA A 327 -9.86 -5.37 12.49
C ALA A 327 -9.85 -6.39 13.65
N ALA A 328 -9.38 -7.63 13.44
CA ALA A 328 -9.49 -8.71 14.41
C ALA A 328 -8.19 -9.50 14.65
N ALA A 329 -7.05 -9.03 14.12
CA ALA A 329 -5.83 -9.82 14.02
C ALA A 329 -6.10 -11.23 13.44
N GLU A 330 -7.00 -11.28 12.47
CA GLU A 330 -7.50 -12.52 11.88
C GLU A 330 -6.80 -12.78 10.55
N VAL A 331 -6.51 -14.03 10.28
CA VAL A 331 -5.97 -14.47 8.99
C VAL A 331 -6.96 -15.42 8.35
N GLU A 332 -7.19 -15.19 7.06
CA GLU A 332 -8.12 -15.93 6.23
C GLU A 332 -7.35 -16.58 5.09
N ALA A 333 -7.35 -17.90 5.03
CA ALA A 333 -6.92 -18.64 3.86
C ALA A 333 -8.11 -18.87 2.94
N ILE A 334 -7.98 -18.46 1.69
CA ILE A 334 -8.99 -18.67 0.66
C ILE A 334 -8.40 -19.62 -0.38
N THR A 335 -8.93 -20.84 -0.42
CA THR A 335 -8.47 -21.89 -1.33
C THR A 335 -9.49 -22.16 -2.42
N ARG A 336 -9.00 -22.51 -3.61
CA ARG A 336 -9.84 -22.87 -4.74
C ARG A 336 -10.65 -24.12 -4.40
N GLY A 337 -11.96 -24.02 -4.57
CA GLY A 337 -12.92 -25.12 -4.53
C GLY A 337 -13.22 -25.69 -5.92
N PRO A 338 -14.13 -26.68 -6.00
CA PRO A 338 -14.61 -27.21 -7.27
C PRO A 338 -15.23 -26.11 -8.15
N ALA A 339 -15.12 -26.22 -9.47
CA ALA A 339 -15.78 -25.33 -10.44
C ALA A 339 -15.53 -23.81 -10.24
N GLU A 340 -14.26 -23.40 -10.04
CA GLU A 340 -13.84 -22.00 -9.82
C GLU A 340 -14.41 -21.31 -8.56
N THR A 341 -15.10 -22.06 -7.69
CA THR A 341 -15.57 -21.54 -6.41
C THR A 341 -14.40 -21.34 -5.44
N ALA A 342 -14.63 -20.58 -4.37
CA ALA A 342 -13.67 -20.38 -3.30
C ALA A 342 -14.20 -20.93 -1.98
N THR A 343 -13.31 -21.49 -1.19
CA THR A 343 -13.55 -21.87 0.20
C THR A 343 -12.70 -20.98 1.08
N ALA A 344 -13.30 -20.37 2.10
CA ALA A 344 -12.61 -19.47 3.01
C ALA A 344 -12.57 -20.08 4.40
N HIS A 345 -11.38 -20.11 4.99
CA HIS A 345 -11.13 -20.57 6.35
C HIS A 345 -10.43 -19.47 7.12
N LYS A 346 -10.85 -19.22 8.35
CA LYS A 346 -10.33 -18.14 9.18
C LYS A 346 -9.78 -18.67 10.48
N GLU A 347 -8.72 -18.04 10.97
CA GLU A 347 -8.15 -18.29 12.29
C GLU A 347 -7.61 -16.97 12.85
N LYS A 348 -7.76 -16.76 14.16
CA LYS A 348 -7.34 -15.51 14.83
C LYS A 348 -6.01 -15.66 15.51
N PHE A 349 -5.12 -14.67 15.34
CA PHE A 349 -3.94 -14.56 16.17
C PHE A 349 -4.33 -14.21 17.61
N LYS A 350 -3.77 -14.93 18.57
CA LYS A 350 -3.88 -14.60 19.99
C LYS A 350 -2.88 -13.49 20.38
N VAL A 351 -2.96 -12.32 19.75
CA VAL A 351 -2.01 -11.21 19.98
C VAL A 351 -2.63 -9.85 20.28
N GLY A 352 -3.96 -9.74 20.28
CA GLY A 352 -4.67 -8.47 20.54
C GLY A 352 -4.76 -7.62 19.27
N SER A 353 -4.29 -6.37 19.30
CA SER A 353 -4.32 -5.43 18.17
C SER A 353 -3.03 -5.50 17.35
N ALA A 354 -3.15 -5.85 16.07
CA ALA A 354 -2.05 -5.84 15.11
C ALA A 354 -1.75 -4.42 14.62
N LEU A 355 -0.48 -4.03 14.59
CA LEU A 355 -0.02 -2.79 13.93
C LEU A 355 0.82 -3.06 12.69
N ALA A 356 1.62 -4.12 12.72
CA ALA A 356 2.49 -4.50 11.63
C ALA A 356 2.26 -5.96 11.24
N TRP A 357 2.39 -6.23 9.94
CA TRP A 357 2.25 -7.55 9.38
C TRP A 357 3.31 -7.76 8.29
N ALA A 358 3.80 -8.98 8.20
CA ALA A 358 4.54 -9.46 7.05
C ALA A 358 4.02 -10.85 6.67
N VAL A 359 4.03 -11.18 5.38
CA VAL A 359 3.61 -12.49 4.86
C VAL A 359 4.63 -12.95 3.83
N SER A 360 4.97 -14.24 3.87
CA SER A 360 5.77 -14.91 2.85
C SER A 360 5.31 -16.36 2.73
N ASP A 361 4.70 -16.72 1.61
CA ASP A 361 4.08 -18.02 1.37
C ASP A 361 3.10 -18.44 2.49
N ASP A 362 3.41 -19.51 3.25
CA ASP A 362 2.62 -19.99 4.38
C ASP A 362 2.99 -19.34 5.72
N ARG A 363 3.96 -18.43 5.74
CA ARG A 363 4.45 -17.77 6.95
C ARG A 363 3.83 -16.40 7.12
N VAL A 364 3.31 -16.14 8.32
CA VAL A 364 2.74 -14.85 8.71
C VAL A 364 3.41 -14.38 9.98
N ALA A 365 3.91 -13.16 9.95
CA ALA A 365 4.36 -12.47 11.14
C ALA A 365 3.43 -11.32 11.48
N ILE A 366 3.21 -11.14 12.78
CA ILE A 366 2.40 -10.09 13.36
C ILE A 366 3.18 -9.37 14.46
N GLY A 367 3.08 -8.04 14.44
CA GLY A 367 3.60 -7.13 15.44
C GLY A 367 2.46 -6.32 16.03
N GLY A 368 2.33 -6.33 17.36
CA GLY A 368 1.21 -5.69 18.05
C GLY A 368 1.45 -4.22 18.42
N ALA A 369 0.38 -3.57 18.87
CA ALA A 369 0.43 -2.23 19.43
C ALA A 369 1.13 -2.19 20.79
N PHE A 370 0.81 -3.06 21.72
CA PHE A 370 1.49 -3.08 23.02
C PHE A 370 1.43 -4.47 23.64
N LEU A 371 2.18 -4.68 24.71
CA LEU A 371 2.04 -5.78 25.68
C LEU A 371 2.42 -7.18 25.20
N ARG A 372 2.49 -7.44 23.89
CA ARG A 372 2.81 -8.76 23.34
C ARG A 372 3.95 -8.69 22.33
N GLU A 373 4.83 -9.67 22.49
CA GLU A 373 5.97 -9.91 21.62
C GLU A 373 5.52 -10.18 20.17
N PRO A 374 6.29 -9.72 19.16
CA PRO A 374 6.08 -10.10 17.78
C PRO A 374 6.07 -11.63 17.65
N ARG A 375 5.20 -12.14 16.77
CA ARG A 375 5.06 -13.59 16.55
C ARG A 375 5.18 -13.92 15.09
N LEU A 376 5.83 -15.04 14.81
CA LEU A 376 5.82 -15.71 13.52
C LEU A 376 5.00 -16.99 13.67
N ALA A 377 4.02 -17.18 12.81
CA ALA A 377 3.23 -18.39 12.72
C ALA A 377 3.28 -18.95 11.30
N ARG A 378 3.10 -20.27 11.23
CA ARG A 378 2.85 -20.99 9.98
C ARG A 378 1.36 -21.25 9.85
N VAL A 379 0.83 -20.99 8.66
CA VAL A 379 -0.55 -21.31 8.30
C VAL A 379 -0.57 -22.74 7.78
N VAL A 380 -1.20 -23.63 8.53
CA VAL A 380 -1.33 -25.04 8.16
C VAL A 380 -2.78 -25.33 7.81
N GLN A 381 -3.01 -25.86 6.61
CA GLN A 381 -4.32 -26.35 6.21
C GLN A 381 -4.57 -27.70 6.89
N ARG A 382 -5.66 -27.82 7.65
CA ARG A 382 -5.99 -29.08 8.32
C ARG A 382 -6.50 -30.09 7.27
N PRO A 383 -6.19 -31.38 7.41
CA PRO A 383 -6.83 -32.42 6.62
C PRO A 383 -8.34 -32.41 6.86
N SER A 384 -9.13 -32.69 5.82
CA SER A 384 -10.60 -32.55 5.79
C SER A 384 -11.07 -31.10 6.02
N SER A 385 -12.33 -30.78 5.77
CA SER A 385 -12.93 -29.42 5.81
C SER A 385 -12.87 -28.68 7.17
N ALA A 386 -11.99 -29.11 8.08
CA ALA A 386 -11.79 -28.62 9.44
C ALA A 386 -11.07 -27.25 9.55
N GLY A 387 -10.70 -26.62 8.43
CA GLY A 387 -10.18 -25.25 8.40
C GLY A 387 -8.66 -25.12 8.38
N ILE A 388 -8.15 -23.99 8.88
CA ILE A 388 -6.72 -23.70 9.00
C ILE A 388 -6.30 -23.65 10.46
N ALA A 389 -5.01 -23.83 10.74
CA ALA A 389 -4.40 -23.57 12.03
C ALA A 389 -3.26 -22.56 11.88
N LEU A 390 -3.08 -21.72 12.91
CA LEU A 390 -1.90 -20.89 13.08
C LEU A 390 -0.96 -21.57 14.07
N GLU A 391 -0.01 -22.33 13.55
CA GLU A 391 1.03 -22.94 14.37
C GLU A 391 2.08 -21.89 14.67
N THR A 392 2.11 -21.41 15.92
CA THR A 392 3.12 -20.43 16.33
C THR A 392 4.49 -21.06 16.19
N TYR A 393 5.27 -20.50 15.27
CA TYR A 393 6.60 -20.97 14.95
C TYR A 393 7.61 -20.36 15.93
N VAL A 394 7.50 -19.04 16.18
CA VAL A 394 8.43 -18.30 17.07
C VAL A 394 7.76 -17.10 17.72
N VAL A 395 8.21 -16.78 18.93
CA VAL A 395 7.96 -15.50 19.61
C VAL A 395 9.29 -14.74 19.70
N PHE A 396 9.32 -13.49 19.23
CA PHE A 396 10.54 -12.69 19.19
C PHE A 396 10.67 -11.83 20.45
N PRO A 397 11.86 -11.73 21.06
CA PRO A 397 12.07 -10.89 22.24
C PRO A 397 11.64 -9.44 22.00
N ASN A 398 10.82 -8.91 22.91
CA ASN A 398 10.48 -7.48 23.00
C ASN A 398 10.33 -7.07 24.47
N PRO A 399 11.43 -7.08 25.25
CA PRO A 399 11.38 -6.90 26.71
C PRO A 399 10.81 -5.54 27.10
N GLN A 400 11.04 -4.51 26.28
CA GLN A 400 10.53 -3.16 26.47
C GLN A 400 9.05 -3.00 26.10
N LYS A 401 8.41 -4.06 25.55
CA LYS A 401 6.99 -4.09 25.16
C LYS A 401 6.58 -2.94 24.23
N LEU A 402 7.50 -2.54 23.34
CA LEU A 402 7.31 -1.44 22.40
C LEU A 402 6.38 -1.82 21.25
N ARG A 403 5.69 -0.83 20.66
CA ARG A 403 4.96 -0.99 19.39
C ARG A 403 5.90 -1.50 18.32
N VAL A 404 5.42 -2.49 17.57
CA VAL A 404 6.09 -2.93 16.34
C VAL A 404 5.47 -2.15 15.19
N THR A 405 6.27 -1.30 14.56
CA THR A 405 5.79 -0.37 13.53
C THR A 405 5.95 -0.94 12.12
N ALA A 406 6.91 -1.84 11.90
CA ALA A 406 7.10 -2.49 10.61
C ALA A 406 7.75 -3.88 10.76
N LEU A 407 7.47 -4.77 9.80
CA LEU A 407 7.99 -6.14 9.73
C LEU A 407 8.39 -6.49 8.29
N ALA A 408 9.45 -7.27 8.12
CA ALA A 408 9.85 -7.82 6.82
C ALA A 408 10.48 -9.20 6.96
N PHE A 409 10.42 -9.95 5.86
CA PHE A 409 11.09 -11.23 5.70
C PHE A 409 12.25 -11.13 4.71
N VAL A 410 13.23 -12.00 4.92
CA VAL A 410 14.16 -12.46 3.88
C VAL A 410 13.99 -13.98 3.83
N THR A 411 13.63 -14.49 2.66
CA THR A 411 13.27 -15.89 2.48
C THR A 411 14.41 -16.61 1.75
N PRO A 412 14.82 -17.81 2.19
CA PRO A 412 15.83 -18.57 1.46
C PRO A 412 15.33 -18.89 0.05
N ASN A 413 16.25 -19.02 -0.90
CA ASN A 413 16.00 -19.19 -2.33
C ASN A 413 15.26 -18.01 -3.00
N ALA A 414 15.14 -16.87 -2.33
CA ALA A 414 14.67 -15.61 -2.90
C ALA A 414 15.68 -14.46 -2.64
N PRO A 415 16.54 -14.11 -3.63
CA PRO A 415 16.77 -14.78 -4.92
C PRO A 415 17.30 -16.21 -4.79
N GLU A 416 17.31 -16.96 -5.89
CA GLU A 416 17.65 -18.41 -5.92
C GLU A 416 18.97 -18.76 -5.22
N PHE A 417 19.94 -17.84 -5.22
CA PHE A 417 21.22 -18.02 -4.54
C PHE A 417 21.17 -17.71 -3.03
N ASN A 418 20.13 -17.07 -2.52
CA ASN A 418 20.06 -16.63 -1.13
C ASN A 418 19.91 -17.83 -0.20
N THR A 419 20.91 -18.09 0.63
CA THR A 419 20.86 -19.15 1.64
C THR A 419 20.28 -18.70 2.97
N ARG A 420 19.98 -17.40 3.14
CA ARG A 420 19.63 -16.80 4.43
C ARG A 420 18.13 -16.67 4.63
N SER A 421 17.68 -16.89 5.86
CA SER A 421 16.30 -16.65 6.28
C SER A 421 16.28 -15.68 7.44
N TYR A 422 15.74 -14.48 7.24
CA TYR A 422 15.68 -13.46 8.29
C TYR A 422 14.26 -12.99 8.55
N MET A 423 14.02 -12.61 9.82
CA MET A 423 12.90 -11.79 10.22
C MET A 423 13.44 -10.45 10.71
N ILE A 424 12.90 -9.34 10.20
CA ILE A 424 13.27 -8.00 10.64
C ILE A 424 12.09 -7.39 11.39
N VAL A 425 12.33 -6.97 12.62
CA VAL A 425 11.36 -6.31 13.50
C VAL A 425 11.80 -4.88 13.71
N PHE A 426 10.98 -3.91 13.33
CA PHE A 426 11.23 -2.49 13.56
C PHE A 426 10.23 -1.94 14.58
N THR A 427 10.72 -1.25 15.60
CA THR A 427 9.94 -0.81 16.76
C THR A 427 9.82 0.72 16.82
N GLU A 428 8.88 1.21 17.62
CA GLU A 428 8.59 2.66 17.70
C GLU A 428 9.71 3.50 18.29
N ASN A 429 10.72 2.94 18.97
CA ASN A 429 11.88 3.73 19.39
C ASN A 429 12.90 3.94 18.26
N GLY A 430 12.58 3.49 17.04
CA GLY A 430 13.47 3.60 15.87
C GLY A 430 14.51 2.48 15.78
N VAL A 431 14.38 1.40 16.56
CA VAL A 431 15.30 0.26 16.54
C VAL A 431 14.75 -0.87 15.68
N GLY A 432 15.59 -1.35 14.76
CA GLY A 432 15.40 -2.56 13.96
C GLY A 432 16.30 -3.69 14.44
N THR A 433 15.71 -4.86 14.67
CA THR A 433 16.44 -6.09 15.01
C THR A 433 16.23 -7.14 13.93
N ILE A 434 17.33 -7.74 13.47
CA ILE A 434 17.36 -8.81 12.48
C ILE A 434 17.61 -10.13 13.20
N TYR A 435 16.69 -11.05 13.04
CA TYR A 435 16.72 -12.38 13.61
C TYR A 435 16.99 -13.41 12.52
N ASP A 436 17.94 -14.31 12.77
CA ASP A 436 18.19 -15.48 11.92
C ASP A 436 17.19 -16.58 12.19
N LEU A 437 16.31 -16.83 11.23
CA LEU A 437 15.32 -17.90 11.30
C LEU A 437 15.95 -19.28 11.05
N GLY A 438 17.15 -19.35 10.47
CA GLY A 438 17.90 -20.60 10.34
C GLY A 438 18.37 -21.16 11.69
N SER A 439 18.63 -20.28 12.68
CA SER A 439 19.02 -20.68 14.04
C SER A 439 17.97 -21.53 14.75
N LEU A 440 16.71 -21.46 14.32
CA LEU A 440 15.59 -22.19 14.91
C LEU A 440 15.68 -23.71 14.73
N ALA A 441 16.51 -24.18 13.78
CA ALA A 441 16.77 -25.60 13.62
C ALA A 441 17.63 -26.19 14.75
N SER A 442 18.43 -25.36 15.42
CA SER A 442 19.36 -25.78 16.49
C SER A 442 19.02 -25.18 17.85
N GLN A 443 18.20 -24.13 17.90
CA GLN A 443 17.83 -23.41 19.13
C GLN A 443 16.32 -23.12 19.14
N ASN A 444 15.72 -23.12 20.32
CA ASN A 444 14.29 -22.79 20.48
C ASN A 444 14.01 -21.29 20.41
N THR A 445 15.04 -20.46 20.35
CA THR A 445 14.96 -18.99 20.32
C THR A 445 15.67 -18.44 19.09
N PRO A 446 15.09 -17.45 18.39
CA PRO A 446 15.73 -16.86 17.23
C PRO A 446 16.96 -16.05 17.65
N GLN A 447 18.11 -16.33 17.05
CA GLN A 447 19.33 -15.57 17.29
C GLN A 447 19.22 -14.18 16.64
N ALA A 448 19.45 -13.11 17.41
CA ALA A 448 19.63 -11.77 16.87
C ALA A 448 21.03 -11.67 16.24
N VAL A 449 21.08 -11.38 14.94
CA VAL A 449 22.33 -11.28 14.17
C VAL A 449 22.72 -9.85 13.83
N CYS A 450 21.80 -8.89 13.98
CA CYS A 450 22.07 -7.48 13.80
C CYS A 450 21.02 -6.64 14.54
N THR A 451 21.44 -5.51 15.09
CA THR A 451 20.55 -4.44 15.56
C THR A 451 21.03 -3.12 14.96
N PHE A 452 20.11 -2.31 14.49
CA PHE A 452 20.38 -0.99 13.95
C PHE A 452 19.33 0.00 14.45
N ALA A 453 19.67 1.28 14.51
CA ALA A 453 18.78 2.32 15.01
C ALA A 453 18.75 3.50 14.04
N ASP A 454 17.57 4.05 13.81
CA ASP A 454 17.39 5.30 13.09
C ASP A 454 16.29 6.16 13.74
N THR A 455 16.71 7.27 14.32
CA THR A 455 15.84 8.20 15.04
C THR A 455 14.88 8.95 14.12
N ASP A 456 15.19 9.10 12.83
CA ASP A 456 14.28 9.75 11.86
C ASP A 456 13.01 8.89 11.63
N PHE A 457 13.11 7.60 11.90
CA PHE A 457 12.04 6.61 11.79
C PHE A 457 11.46 6.18 13.16
N ALA A 458 11.89 6.82 14.26
CA ALA A 458 11.28 6.62 15.57
C ALA A 458 9.86 7.21 15.64
N GLU A 459 9.15 6.91 16.72
CA GLU A 459 7.74 7.19 17.00
C GLU A 459 6.75 6.43 16.09
N TYR A 460 5.55 6.20 16.61
CA TYR A 460 4.42 5.76 15.80
C TYR A 460 3.64 6.97 15.25
N ARG A 461 3.48 7.03 13.92
CA ARG A 461 2.70 8.07 13.23
C ARG A 461 1.66 7.40 12.33
N SER A 462 0.39 7.47 12.70
CA SER A 462 -0.70 6.81 11.95
C SER A 462 -0.89 7.37 10.54
N ASN A 463 -0.64 8.67 10.34
CA ASN A 463 -0.73 9.34 9.04
C ASN A 463 0.51 9.14 8.15
N ALA A 464 1.62 8.64 8.70
CA ALA A 464 2.86 8.37 7.98
C ALA A 464 3.56 7.14 8.58
N PRO A 465 2.95 5.94 8.43
CA PRO A 465 3.50 4.72 9.02
C PRO A 465 4.85 4.38 8.40
N VAL A 466 5.75 3.81 9.20
CA VAL A 466 7.02 3.26 8.70
C VAL A 466 6.73 2.02 7.88
N ARG A 467 7.43 1.87 6.77
CA ARG A 467 7.47 0.62 6.02
C ARG A 467 8.90 0.18 5.86
N ILE A 468 9.08 -1.13 5.87
CA ILE A 468 10.36 -1.78 5.61
C ILE A 468 10.24 -2.60 4.32
N ILE A 469 11.24 -2.50 3.47
CA ILE A 469 11.42 -3.37 2.31
C ILE A 469 12.85 -3.93 2.35
N THR A 470 13.04 -5.09 1.74
CA THR A 470 14.31 -5.83 1.77
C THR A 470 14.74 -6.24 0.36
N ALA A 471 16.04 -6.39 0.19
CA ALA A 471 16.63 -7.01 -0.99
C ALA A 471 17.90 -7.77 -0.60
N VAL A 472 18.19 -8.83 -1.33
CA VAL A 472 19.44 -9.58 -1.19
C VAL A 472 20.21 -9.52 -2.50
N ARG A 473 21.53 -9.33 -2.39
CA ARG A 473 22.45 -9.31 -3.52
C ARG A 473 23.66 -10.19 -3.28
N GLY A 474 24.44 -10.43 -4.34
CA GLY A 474 25.65 -11.24 -4.29
C GLY A 474 25.42 -12.64 -4.85
N LYS A 475 25.97 -13.64 -4.18
CA LYS A 475 25.91 -15.06 -4.56
C LYS A 475 25.75 -15.93 -3.32
N ALA A 476 25.48 -17.21 -3.52
CA ALA A 476 25.31 -18.16 -2.42
C ALA A 476 26.48 -18.10 -1.45
N TYR A 477 26.17 -18.06 -0.15
CA TYR A 477 27.08 -17.93 1.00
C TYR A 477 27.84 -16.59 1.09
N HIS A 478 27.63 -15.68 0.14
CA HIS A 478 28.19 -14.33 0.12
C HIS A 478 27.08 -13.30 -0.10
N GLU A 479 25.93 -13.55 0.53
CA GLU A 479 24.77 -12.69 0.44
C GLU A 479 24.99 -11.40 1.21
N VAL A 480 24.56 -10.29 0.61
CA VAL A 480 24.53 -8.98 1.24
C VAL A 480 23.09 -8.52 1.32
N LEU A 481 22.60 -8.37 2.55
CA LEU A 481 21.28 -7.83 2.82
C LEU A 481 21.26 -6.30 2.66
N ARG A 482 20.22 -5.80 1.98
CA ARG A 482 19.82 -4.40 2.00
C ARG A 482 18.45 -4.24 2.61
N VAL A 483 18.30 -3.20 3.41
CA VAL A 483 17.06 -2.83 4.09
C VAL A 483 16.77 -1.38 3.74
N ALA A 484 15.54 -1.05 3.35
CA ALA A 484 15.12 0.34 3.23
C ALA A 484 13.96 0.64 4.19
N LEU A 485 14.09 1.75 4.91
CA LEU A 485 13.03 2.32 5.72
C LEU A 485 12.38 3.46 4.93
N VAL A 486 11.05 3.41 4.82
CA VAL A 486 10.25 4.38 4.05
C VAL A 486 9.25 5.04 4.98
N ARG A 487 9.22 6.38 4.97
CA ARG A 487 8.26 7.19 5.74
C ARG A 487 8.04 8.53 5.04
N GLY A 488 6.77 8.90 4.87
CA GLY A 488 6.42 10.16 4.18
C GLY A 488 7.05 10.20 2.79
N SER A 489 7.81 11.26 2.47
CA SER A 489 8.50 11.44 1.20
C SER A 489 9.95 10.91 1.18
N ASN A 490 10.42 10.29 2.27
CA ASN A 490 11.83 9.95 2.46
C ASN A 490 12.08 8.44 2.51
N VAL A 491 13.25 8.03 2.03
CA VAL A 491 13.77 6.65 2.13
C VAL A 491 15.21 6.67 2.63
N SER A 492 15.52 5.83 3.62
CA SER A 492 16.90 5.55 4.04
C SER A 492 17.23 4.09 3.76
N VAL A 493 18.37 3.85 3.13
CA VAL A 493 18.81 2.51 2.73
C VAL A 493 20.05 2.11 3.52
N TYR A 494 20.01 0.90 4.07
CA TYR A 494 21.08 0.28 4.84
C TYR A 494 21.59 -0.96 4.11
N GLU A 495 22.88 -1.24 4.26
CA GLU A 495 23.53 -2.42 3.72
C GLU A 495 24.30 -3.17 4.80
N GLN A 496 24.24 -4.49 4.74
CA GLN A 496 25.04 -5.37 5.57
C GLN A 496 26.54 -5.20 5.28
N ARG A 497 27.31 -5.01 6.35
CA ARG A 497 28.78 -5.08 6.38
C ARG A 497 29.22 -6.17 7.35
N GLY A 498 30.28 -6.87 6.96
CA GLY A 498 30.73 -8.09 7.63
C GLY A 498 30.03 -9.33 7.10
N LYS A 499 30.60 -10.51 7.38
CA LYS A 499 30.03 -11.78 6.94
C LYS A 499 28.95 -12.21 7.91
N ALA A 500 27.83 -12.72 7.38
CA ALA A 500 26.78 -13.32 8.20
C ALA A 500 27.25 -14.56 8.98
N THR A 501 28.34 -15.20 8.55
CA THR A 501 28.96 -16.36 9.24
C THR A 501 29.59 -16.02 10.58
N ASP A 502 29.86 -14.74 10.85
CA ASP A 502 30.65 -14.31 12.00
C ASP A 502 29.77 -14.07 13.25
N GLY A 503 28.49 -14.48 13.21
CA GLY A 503 27.55 -14.46 14.33
C GLY A 503 26.82 -13.13 14.54
N VAL A 504 27.47 -12.00 14.26
CA VAL A 504 26.84 -10.65 14.28
C VAL A 504 27.40 -9.80 13.14
N PHE A 505 26.55 -9.30 12.26
CA PHE A 505 26.91 -8.33 11.23
C PHE A 505 26.36 -6.95 11.56
N GLN A 506 26.84 -5.91 10.87
CA GLN A 506 26.38 -4.54 11.04
C GLN A 506 25.59 -4.09 9.83
N LEU A 507 24.56 -3.27 10.04
CA LEU A 507 23.93 -2.50 8.97
C LEU A 507 24.50 -1.08 8.96
N ILE A 508 25.03 -0.66 7.81
CA ILE A 508 25.48 0.72 7.61
C ILE A 508 24.48 1.47 6.72
N ARG A 509 24.18 2.72 7.05
CA ARG A 509 23.39 3.62 6.20
C ARG A 509 24.23 3.97 4.96
N ILE A 510 23.77 3.59 3.77
CA ILE A 510 24.52 3.77 2.51
C ILE A 510 23.99 4.91 1.64
N THR A 511 22.71 5.25 1.75
CA THR A 511 22.13 6.37 1.02
C THR A 511 20.83 6.84 1.66
N ASP A 512 20.53 8.12 1.45
CA ASP A 512 19.29 8.76 1.80
C ASP A 512 18.68 9.40 0.56
N ILE A 513 17.44 9.06 0.29
CA ILE A 513 16.66 9.61 -0.82
C ILE A 513 15.62 10.53 -0.18
N PHE A 514 15.99 11.80 -0.10
CA PHE A 514 15.10 12.85 0.39
C PHE A 514 14.17 13.34 -0.69
N ASP A 515 12.93 13.55 -0.28
CA ASP A 515 11.89 14.08 -1.15
C ASP A 515 11.75 13.30 -2.47
N ALA A 516 11.74 11.97 -2.36
CA ALA A 516 11.78 11.06 -3.51
C ALA A 516 10.62 11.29 -4.49
N GLN A 517 9.54 11.96 -4.04
CA GLN A 517 8.34 12.24 -4.82
C GLN A 517 7.98 13.72 -4.95
N GLU A 518 8.92 14.65 -4.74
CA GLU A 518 8.76 16.09 -4.99
C GLU A 518 7.64 16.76 -4.16
N GLY A 519 7.69 16.59 -2.85
CA GLY A 519 6.76 17.12 -1.86
C GLY A 519 5.60 16.19 -1.54
N ASP A 520 5.47 15.07 -2.26
CA ASP A 520 4.42 14.08 -2.03
C ASP A 520 4.92 12.88 -1.22
N MET A 521 4.00 12.22 -0.53
CA MET A 521 4.30 10.99 0.20
C MET A 521 4.54 9.84 -0.77
N ILE A 522 5.51 8.99 -0.44
CA ILE A 522 5.74 7.76 -1.18
C ILE A 522 4.57 6.82 -0.90
N ARG A 523 3.77 6.51 -1.93
CA ARG A 523 2.68 5.54 -1.86
C ARG A 523 3.21 4.11 -1.88
N ASN A 524 4.10 3.75 -2.81
CA ASN A 524 4.80 2.46 -2.83
C ASN A 524 6.30 2.64 -3.10
N ALA A 525 7.09 1.68 -2.61
CA ALA A 525 8.52 1.55 -2.89
C ALA A 525 8.88 0.08 -3.08
N ALA A 526 9.83 -0.21 -3.97
CA ALA A 526 10.30 -1.56 -4.24
C ALA A 526 11.78 -1.52 -4.63
N PHE A 527 12.57 -2.45 -4.12
CA PHE A 527 13.93 -2.66 -4.61
C PHE A 527 13.89 -3.23 -6.03
N LEU A 528 14.87 -2.82 -6.83
CA LEU A 528 15.11 -3.29 -8.19
C LEU A 528 16.52 -3.87 -8.29
N GLN A 529 16.72 -4.76 -9.26
CA GLN A 529 18.03 -5.24 -9.69
C GLN A 529 18.85 -5.83 -8.53
N ASN A 530 18.25 -6.78 -7.79
CA ASN A 530 18.88 -7.34 -6.60
C ASN A 530 19.33 -6.26 -5.62
N GLY A 531 18.48 -5.27 -5.34
CA GLY A 531 18.78 -4.17 -4.45
C GLY A 531 19.81 -3.15 -4.95
N LEU A 532 20.21 -3.18 -6.23
CA LEU A 532 21.07 -2.14 -6.83
C LEU A 532 20.29 -0.87 -7.21
N GLY A 533 18.96 -0.95 -7.26
CA GLY A 533 18.08 0.18 -7.53
C GLY A 533 16.89 0.23 -6.59
N LEU A 534 16.21 1.37 -6.59
CA LEU A 534 14.96 1.58 -5.86
C LEU A 534 13.94 2.28 -6.78
N ALA A 535 12.75 1.71 -6.89
CA ALA A 535 11.59 2.38 -7.49
C ALA A 535 10.70 2.97 -6.39
N THR A 536 10.17 4.18 -6.64
CA THR A 536 9.17 4.82 -5.78
C THR A 536 8.05 5.43 -6.63
N CYS A 537 6.85 5.51 -6.06
CA CYS A 537 5.72 6.28 -6.63
C CYS A 537 5.00 7.07 -5.53
N GLY A 538 4.37 8.19 -5.90
CA GLY A 538 3.59 9.06 -5.02
C GLY A 538 2.07 8.83 -5.11
N ASN A 539 1.31 9.78 -4.60
CA ASN A 539 -0.14 9.90 -4.77
C ASN A 539 -0.51 10.49 -6.14
N ALA A 540 -1.80 10.40 -6.48
CA ALA A 540 -2.34 10.67 -7.81
C ALA A 540 -2.24 12.15 -8.20
N ASP A 541 -1.29 12.49 -9.05
CA ASP A 541 -1.26 13.77 -9.78
C ASP A 541 -0.56 13.68 -11.16
N GLY A 542 -0.41 12.46 -11.69
CA GLY A 542 0.34 12.21 -12.92
C GLY A 542 1.82 11.86 -12.70
N ARG A 543 2.30 11.83 -11.45
CA ARG A 543 3.69 11.49 -11.10
C ARG A 543 4.00 10.01 -11.34
N HIS A 544 5.10 9.84 -12.06
CA HIS A 544 5.63 8.61 -12.63
C HIS A 544 6.34 7.73 -11.60
N VAL A 545 6.67 6.50 -12.00
CA VAL A 545 7.58 5.64 -11.23
C VAL A 545 8.99 6.21 -11.35
N ARG A 546 9.56 6.68 -10.25
CA ARG A 546 10.92 7.23 -10.18
C ARG A 546 11.89 6.15 -9.77
N MET A 547 12.94 5.95 -10.56
CA MET A 547 13.93 4.92 -10.37
C MET A 547 15.27 5.54 -9.95
N PHE A 548 15.82 5.10 -8.83
CA PHE A 548 17.04 5.62 -8.21
C PHE A 548 18.10 4.53 -8.20
N THR A 549 19.30 4.84 -8.69
CA THR A 549 20.46 3.96 -8.58
C THR A 549 21.01 4.04 -7.15
N LEU A 550 21.31 2.89 -6.56
CA LEU A 550 21.91 2.80 -5.24
C LEU A 550 23.41 2.54 -5.38
N PRO A 551 24.27 3.04 -4.47
CA PRO A 551 25.71 2.84 -4.55
C PRO A 551 26.07 1.35 -4.62
N ALA A 552 27.02 0.99 -5.50
CA ALA A 552 27.62 -0.35 -5.53
C ALA A 552 28.72 -0.47 -4.45
N GLU A 553 29.16 -1.69 -4.16
CA GLU A 553 30.12 -2.01 -3.08
C GLU A 553 31.24 -1.00 -2.88
N GLY A 554 31.47 -0.63 -1.61
CA GLY A 554 32.68 0.10 -1.22
C GLY A 554 32.77 1.55 -1.68
N LYS A 555 31.78 2.05 -2.44
CA LYS A 555 31.67 3.47 -2.80
C LYS A 555 30.54 4.09 -1.99
N THR A 556 30.88 4.94 -1.03
CA THR A 556 29.92 5.93 -0.52
C THR A 556 29.64 6.93 -1.64
N ALA A 557 28.39 7.37 -1.77
CA ALA A 557 27.97 8.37 -2.75
C ALA A 557 28.75 9.69 -2.58
#